data_AF-D0LG09-F1
#
_entry.id   AF-D0LG09-F1
#
_cell.length_a   1.000
_cell.length_b   1.000
_cell.length_c   1.000
_cell.angle_alpha   90.00
_cell.angle_beta   90.00
_cell.angle_gamma   90.00
#
_symmetry.space_group_name_H-M   'P 1'
#
loop_
_entity.id
_entity.type
_entity.pdbx_description
1 polymer ?
#
loop_
_entity_poly.entity_id
_entity_poly.type
_entity_poly.pdbx_seq_one_letter_code
_entity_poly.pdbx_strand_id
1 'polypeptide(L)'
;MHTHQSGLDPRLPHPVRDRAGRRVGGLLLVALFALLVGVSGCGDDSDSSSIDAAPADGPVADAPPADADNDTDAGPTVCGGLEGVKCADGFYCDYPNNDCGANDVTGMCERVPTDCTPEIEGPLCGCDGESYADDCDAAKAGTDVNPDSFCTA
;
A
#
# COMPACT_ATOMS: atom_id res chain seq x y z
N MET A 1 50.05 25.27 -13.70
CA MET A 1 50.00 23.80 -13.59
C MET A 1 48.60 23.41 -13.12
N HIS A 2 47.63 23.40 -14.03
CA HIS A 2 46.26 22.97 -13.79
C HIS A 2 46.02 21.76 -14.71
N THR A 3 45.89 20.57 -14.14
CA THR A 3 45.62 19.32 -14.86
C THR A 3 44.11 19.13 -15.01
N HIS A 4 43.71 18.93 -16.26
CA HIS A 4 42.33 18.81 -16.72
C HIS A 4 41.54 17.67 -16.06
N GLN A 5 40.26 17.98 -15.83
CA GLN A 5 39.12 17.13 -15.56
C GLN A 5 39.00 15.95 -16.55
N SER A 6 38.96 14.72 -16.04
CA SER A 6 38.42 13.57 -16.79
C SER A 6 36.99 13.32 -16.31
N GLY A 7 36.03 13.90 -17.03
CA GLY A 7 34.62 13.54 -16.90
C GLY A 7 34.38 12.15 -17.47
N LEU A 8 33.76 11.28 -16.67
CA LEU A 8 33.15 10.04 -17.13
C LEU A 8 31.65 10.32 -17.28
N ASP A 9 31.23 10.42 -18.54
CA ASP A 9 29.86 10.58 -19.01
C ASP A 9 29.06 9.26 -18.83
N PRO A 10 27.95 9.21 -18.07
CA PRO A 10 27.17 7.98 -17.87
C PRO A 10 26.05 7.78 -18.92
N ARG A 11 26.09 8.45 -20.08
CA ARG A 11 24.99 8.45 -21.06
C ARG A 11 25.32 7.87 -22.45
N LEU A 12 26.15 6.83 -22.51
CA LEU A 12 26.23 6.00 -23.72
C LEU A 12 25.42 4.71 -23.53
N PRO A 13 24.38 4.46 -24.35
CA PRO A 13 23.70 3.18 -24.35
C PRO A 13 24.63 2.11 -24.93
N HIS A 14 25.14 1.22 -24.07
CA HIS A 14 25.87 0.04 -24.51
C HIS A 14 24.87 -1.03 -24.98
N PRO A 15 25.01 -1.60 -26.19
CA PRO A 15 24.24 -2.78 -26.57
C PRO A 15 24.73 -3.99 -25.75
N VAL A 16 23.89 -4.46 -24.82
CA VAL A 16 24.13 -5.72 -24.10
C VAL A 16 23.95 -6.88 -25.09
N ARG A 17 25.05 -7.48 -25.52
CA ARG A 17 25.05 -8.73 -26.31
C ARG A 17 25.19 -9.90 -25.34
N ASP A 18 24.12 -10.66 -25.22
CA ASP A 18 24.09 -11.90 -24.46
C ASP A 18 24.98 -12.98 -25.10
N ARG A 19 25.58 -13.85 -24.27
CA ARG A 19 26.57 -14.86 -24.70
C ARG A 19 25.95 -16.08 -25.39
N ALA A 20 24.64 -16.13 -25.54
CA ALA A 20 23.93 -17.23 -26.19
C ALA A 20 22.90 -16.69 -27.19
N GLY A 21 23.35 -16.36 -28.41
CA GLY A 21 22.48 -15.92 -29.51
C GLY A 21 21.50 -17.00 -29.99
N ARG A 22 20.41 -17.23 -29.27
CA ARG A 22 19.28 -18.06 -29.71
C ARG A 22 17.95 -17.42 -29.37
N ARG A 23 17.31 -16.82 -30.38
CA ARG A 23 15.85 -16.62 -30.42
C ARG A 23 15.23 -17.85 -31.08
N VAL A 24 14.81 -18.87 -30.32
CA VAL A 24 14.04 -20.00 -30.87
C VAL A 24 13.11 -20.57 -29.79
N GLY A 25 11.79 -20.49 -30.03
CA GLY A 25 10.86 -21.54 -29.60
C GLY A 25 10.22 -21.43 -28.22
N GLY A 26 9.49 -20.36 -27.93
CA GLY A 26 8.57 -20.28 -26.77
C GLY A 26 7.09 -20.47 -27.12
N LEU A 27 6.75 -20.76 -28.37
CA LEU A 27 5.36 -20.85 -28.84
C LEU A 27 4.72 -22.25 -28.65
N LEU A 28 5.45 -23.21 -28.07
CA LEU A 28 5.00 -24.62 -28.01
C LEU A 28 4.39 -25.04 -26.66
N LEU A 29 4.49 -24.22 -25.60
CA LEU A 29 3.96 -24.59 -24.27
C LEU A 29 2.50 -24.19 -24.04
N VAL A 30 1.88 -23.39 -24.93
CA VAL A 30 0.49 -22.93 -24.80
C VAL A 30 -0.53 -24.04 -25.13
N ALA A 31 -0.11 -25.14 -25.77
CA ALA A 31 -1.01 -26.21 -26.24
C ALA A 31 -1.37 -27.28 -25.19
N LEU A 32 -0.78 -27.26 -23.99
CA LEU A 32 -1.05 -28.26 -22.93
C LEU A 32 -2.05 -27.79 -21.87
N PHE A 33 -2.42 -26.50 -21.84
CA PHE A 33 -3.35 -25.95 -20.86
C PHE A 33 -4.84 -26.01 -21.28
N ALA A 34 -5.14 -26.39 -22.53
CA ALA A 34 -6.49 -26.28 -23.10
C ALA A 34 -7.34 -27.58 -23.11
N LEU A 35 -6.89 -28.67 -22.44
CA LEU A 35 -7.52 -29.99 -22.57
C LEU A 35 -8.05 -30.63 -21.27
N LEU A 36 -7.99 -29.96 -20.11
CA LEU A 36 -8.34 -30.61 -18.82
C LEU A 36 -9.44 -29.94 -17.98
N VAL A 37 -10.06 -28.83 -18.40
CA VAL A 37 -11.16 -28.24 -17.61
C VAL A 37 -12.35 -27.90 -18.49
N GLY A 38 -12.89 -28.94 -19.13
CA GLY A 38 -14.20 -28.90 -19.75
C GLY A 38 -15.29 -29.25 -18.73
N VAL A 39 -16.20 -28.31 -18.51
CA VAL A 39 -17.63 -28.48 -18.18
C VAL A 39 -17.97 -29.34 -16.95
N SER A 40 -18.32 -28.64 -15.87
CA SER A 40 -19.50 -28.96 -15.05
C SER A 40 -20.27 -27.66 -14.87
N GLY A 41 -21.36 -27.51 -15.62
CA GLY A 41 -22.36 -26.48 -15.34
C GLY A 41 -23.24 -26.88 -14.16
N CYS A 42 -23.90 -25.89 -13.56
CA CYS A 42 -25.34 -25.78 -13.29
C CYS A 42 -25.55 -24.36 -12.76
N GLY A 43 -26.56 -23.66 -13.28
CA GLY A 43 -27.05 -22.42 -12.68
C GLY A 43 -27.88 -22.72 -11.43
N ASP A 44 -28.19 -21.65 -10.68
CA ASP A 44 -29.50 -21.39 -10.09
C ASP A 44 -29.52 -19.93 -9.61
N ASP A 45 -30.54 -19.19 -10.06
CA ASP A 45 -30.96 -17.89 -9.56
C ASP A 45 -31.44 -17.98 -8.09
N SER A 46 -31.72 -16.82 -7.48
CA SER A 46 -32.52 -16.67 -6.24
C SER A 46 -31.80 -17.00 -4.91
N ASP A 47 -31.85 -16.21 -3.83
CA ASP A 47 -32.69 -15.08 -3.44
C ASP A 47 -31.96 -14.29 -2.33
N SER A 48 -32.27 -12.99 -2.21
CA SER A 48 -32.11 -12.25 -0.96
C SER A 48 -32.69 -13.05 0.20
N SER A 49 -31.86 -13.39 1.18
CA SER A 49 -32.34 -13.83 2.49
C SER A 49 -31.80 -12.87 3.53
N SER A 50 -32.55 -11.78 3.69
CA SER A 50 -32.72 -11.15 5.00
C SER A 50 -33.14 -12.24 5.98
N ILE A 51 -32.22 -12.66 6.84
CA ILE A 51 -32.58 -13.33 8.09
C ILE A 51 -32.02 -12.51 9.24
N ASP A 52 -32.85 -11.59 9.70
CA ASP A 52 -32.77 -11.02 11.03
C ASP A 52 -32.74 -12.15 12.05
N ALA A 53 -31.57 -12.36 12.65
CA ALA A 53 -31.42 -13.13 13.86
C ALA A 53 -30.70 -12.25 14.87
N ALA A 54 -31.48 -11.40 15.55
CA ALA A 54 -31.02 -10.75 16.77
C ALA A 54 -30.70 -11.81 17.83
N PRO A 55 -29.49 -11.87 18.39
CA PRO A 55 -29.26 -12.50 19.66
C PRO A 55 -29.45 -11.49 20.80
N ALA A 56 -30.15 -11.94 21.83
CA ALA A 56 -30.46 -11.20 23.03
C ALA A 56 -29.22 -10.64 23.76
N ASP A 57 -29.43 -9.46 24.34
CA ASP A 57 -28.50 -8.70 25.16
C ASP A 57 -27.84 -9.51 26.29
N GLY A 58 -26.52 -9.46 26.33
CA GLY A 58 -25.70 -9.76 27.52
C GLY A 58 -24.94 -8.50 27.94
N PRO A 59 -24.72 -8.26 29.25
CA PRO A 59 -23.98 -7.09 29.70
C PRO A 59 -22.48 -7.32 29.45
N VAL A 60 -21.96 -6.74 28.37
CA VAL A 60 -20.51 -6.63 28.17
C VAL A 60 -20.00 -5.47 29.03
N ALA A 61 -19.09 -5.81 29.94
CA ALA A 61 -18.34 -4.85 30.74
C ALA A 61 -17.48 -3.96 29.83
N ASP A 62 -17.28 -2.72 30.29
CA ASP A 62 -16.66 -1.57 29.62
C ASP A 62 -15.30 -1.85 28.96
N ALA A 63 -15.32 -2.40 27.74
CA ALA A 63 -14.23 -2.29 26.78
C ALA A 63 -14.53 -1.09 25.86
N PRO A 64 -13.55 -0.20 25.57
CA PRO A 64 -13.75 0.85 24.59
C PRO A 64 -14.11 0.21 23.23
N PRO A 65 -15.08 0.75 22.47
CA PRO A 65 -15.45 0.18 21.20
C PRO A 65 -14.26 0.29 20.24
N ALA A 66 -13.68 -0.86 19.89
CA ALA A 66 -13.01 -0.98 18.60
C ALA A 66 -14.16 -1.07 17.58
N ASP A 67 -14.40 0.03 16.89
CA ASP A 67 -15.51 0.22 15.96
C ASP A 67 -15.45 -0.81 14.81
N ALA A 68 -16.16 -1.92 14.99
CA ALA A 68 -16.52 -2.83 13.92
C ALA A 68 -17.96 -2.54 13.51
N ASP A 69 -18.14 -1.55 12.63
CA ASP A 69 -19.31 -1.48 11.76
C ASP A 69 -18.89 -1.01 10.37
N ASN A 70 -18.86 -1.97 9.45
CA ASN A 70 -18.73 -1.75 8.02
C ASN A 70 -20.13 -1.38 7.49
N ASP A 71 -20.25 -0.26 6.78
CA ASP A 71 -20.83 -0.32 5.42
C ASP A 71 -20.77 1.03 4.67
N THR A 72 -20.17 0.95 3.48
CA THR A 72 -20.28 1.86 2.31
C THR A 72 -19.31 3.04 2.15
N ASP A 73 -18.34 3.23 3.06
CA ASP A 73 -17.13 4.06 2.82
C ASP A 73 -15.83 3.26 3.03
N ALA A 74 -15.92 1.94 2.84
CA ALA A 74 -14.80 1.04 3.05
C ALA A 74 -13.87 1.07 1.84
N GLY A 75 -12.99 2.06 1.78
CA GLY A 75 -11.79 1.99 0.96
C GLY A 75 -11.00 0.70 1.26
N PRO A 76 -10.02 0.37 0.41
CA PRO A 76 -9.24 -0.85 0.62
C PRO A 76 -8.55 -0.80 1.99
N THR A 77 -8.59 -1.91 2.74
CA THR A 77 -7.91 -2.01 4.04
C THR A 77 -6.38 -2.00 3.90
N VAL A 78 -5.89 -2.38 2.72
CA VAL A 78 -4.47 -2.40 2.36
C VAL A 78 -4.21 -1.27 1.36
N CYS A 79 -3.12 -0.54 1.56
CA CYS A 79 -2.73 0.61 0.73
C CYS A 79 -1.27 0.50 0.26
N GLY A 80 -0.86 1.43 -0.59
CA GLY A 80 0.46 1.44 -1.21
C GLY A 80 0.62 0.32 -2.24
N GLY A 81 1.77 -0.36 -2.20
CA GLY A 81 2.13 -1.37 -3.18
C GLY A 81 2.40 -0.79 -4.58
N LEU A 82 2.62 -1.70 -5.54
CA LEU A 82 2.96 -1.33 -6.92
C LEU A 82 1.88 -0.46 -7.60
N GLU A 83 0.62 -0.69 -7.24
CA GLU A 83 -0.51 0.05 -7.78
C GLU A 83 -0.72 1.41 -7.09
N GLY A 84 0.00 1.69 -5.99
CA GLY A 84 -0.15 2.93 -5.23
C GLY A 84 -1.57 3.12 -4.68
N VAL A 85 -2.16 2.05 -4.16
CA VAL A 85 -3.53 2.02 -3.66
C VAL A 85 -3.69 3.04 -2.53
N LYS A 86 -4.68 3.92 -2.62
CA LYS A 86 -4.97 4.90 -1.57
C LYS A 86 -6.05 4.39 -0.62
N CYS A 87 -5.98 4.85 0.62
CA CYS A 87 -7.04 4.66 1.61
C CYS A 87 -8.28 5.50 1.27
N ALA A 88 -9.42 5.13 1.86
CA ALA A 88 -10.62 5.98 1.86
C ALA A 88 -10.37 7.30 2.61
N ASP A 89 -11.28 8.25 2.40
CA ASP A 89 -11.25 9.53 3.09
C ASP A 89 -11.31 9.32 4.62
N GLY A 90 -10.51 10.09 5.36
CA GLY A 90 -10.39 9.93 6.82
C GLY A 90 -9.48 8.78 7.28
N PHE A 91 -8.75 8.16 6.36
CA PHE A 91 -7.70 7.18 6.64
C PHE A 91 -6.39 7.58 5.98
N TYR A 92 -5.27 7.22 6.59
CA TYR A 92 -3.92 7.34 6.04
C TYR A 92 -3.31 5.95 5.86
N CYS A 93 -2.26 5.87 5.04
CA CYS A 93 -1.56 4.60 4.81
C CYS A 93 -0.39 4.48 5.78
N ASP A 94 -0.53 3.64 6.81
CA ASP A 94 0.53 3.29 7.76
C ASP A 94 1.42 2.20 7.16
N TYR A 95 2.71 2.51 6.97
CA TYR A 95 3.68 1.54 6.47
C TYR A 95 4.49 0.93 7.62
N PRO A 96 4.73 -0.40 7.61
CA PRO A 96 5.29 -1.12 8.75
C PRO A 96 6.72 -0.70 9.19
N ASN A 97 7.39 0.17 8.43
CA ASN A 97 8.71 0.72 8.76
C ASN A 97 8.80 2.24 8.52
N ASN A 98 7.67 2.92 8.33
CA ASN A 98 7.63 4.36 8.06
C ASN A 98 8.53 4.72 6.85
N ASP A 99 8.48 3.92 5.79
CA ASP A 99 9.35 4.07 4.60
C ASP A 99 8.60 4.59 3.38
N CYS A 100 7.36 5.04 3.57
CA CYS A 100 6.45 5.51 2.52
C CYS A 100 6.20 4.49 1.41
N GLY A 101 6.23 3.20 1.73
CA GLY A 101 5.98 2.13 0.75
C GLY A 101 7.18 1.85 -0.16
N ALA A 102 8.40 2.14 0.31
CA ALA A 102 9.62 1.88 -0.44
C ALA A 102 9.67 0.42 -0.93
N ASN A 103 10.04 0.22 -2.20
CA ASN A 103 10.05 -1.10 -2.86
C ASN A 103 8.67 -1.76 -2.98
N ASP A 104 7.63 -0.96 -3.22
CA ASP A 104 6.26 -1.44 -3.41
C ASP A 104 5.73 -2.20 -2.19
N VAL A 105 6.22 -1.83 -0.99
CA VAL A 105 5.69 -2.33 0.27
C VAL A 105 4.27 -1.80 0.44
N THR A 106 3.37 -2.68 0.84
CA THR A 106 2.00 -2.32 1.18
C THR A 106 1.92 -1.93 2.65
N GLY A 107 1.09 -0.94 2.95
CA GLY A 107 0.69 -0.54 4.30
C GLY A 107 -0.72 -0.98 4.66
N MET A 108 -1.18 -0.57 5.83
CA MET A 108 -2.56 -0.72 6.28
C MET A 108 -3.22 0.65 6.37
N CYS A 109 -4.49 0.71 6.01
CA CYS A 109 -5.26 1.92 6.16
C CYS A 109 -5.67 2.10 7.62
N GLU A 110 -5.11 3.10 8.27
CA GLU A 110 -5.42 3.48 9.63
C GLU A 110 -6.23 4.77 9.67
N ARG A 111 -7.10 4.90 10.68
CA ARG A 111 -7.95 6.08 10.82
C ARG A 111 -7.08 7.28 11.18
N VAL A 112 -7.31 8.40 10.50
CA VAL A 112 -6.70 9.68 10.86
C VAL A 112 -7.11 10.06 12.30
N PRO A 113 -6.17 10.28 13.22
CA PRO A 113 -6.48 10.65 14.59
C PRO A 113 -7.15 12.03 14.67
N THR A 114 -8.12 12.19 15.56
CA THR A 114 -8.80 13.49 15.77
C THR A 114 -7.97 14.42 16.65
N ASP A 115 -7.25 13.86 17.61
CA ASP A 115 -6.54 14.58 18.66
C ASP A 115 -5.16 13.95 18.85
N CYS A 116 -4.14 14.81 18.92
CA CYS A 116 -2.77 14.43 19.22
C CYS A 116 -2.39 15.04 20.56
N THR A 117 -1.73 14.25 21.40
CA THR A 117 -1.01 14.80 22.55
C THR A 117 0.18 15.59 22.02
N PRO A 118 0.46 16.79 22.55
CA PRO A 118 1.60 17.57 22.11
C PRO A 118 2.87 16.86 22.56
N GLU A 119 3.50 16.16 21.63
CA GLU A 119 4.79 15.52 21.78
C GLU A 119 5.77 16.20 20.81
N ILE A 120 7.06 16.15 21.14
CA ILE A 120 8.09 16.74 20.28
C ILE A 120 9.19 15.70 20.18
N GLU A 121 9.18 14.96 19.09
CA GLU A 121 10.21 13.95 18.80
C GLU A 121 11.33 14.56 17.94
N GLY A 122 10.99 15.57 17.14
CA GLY A 122 11.90 16.28 16.24
C GLY A 122 11.22 16.52 14.90
N PRO A 123 11.85 17.24 13.95
CA PRO A 123 11.26 17.37 12.63
C PRO A 123 11.32 16.01 11.91
N LEU A 124 10.20 15.31 11.87
CA LEU A 124 9.99 14.13 11.03
C LEU A 124 9.53 14.60 9.65
N CYS A 125 9.99 13.95 8.59
CA CYS A 125 9.48 14.23 7.27
C CYS A 125 8.31 13.29 6.97
N GLY A 126 7.18 13.81 6.50
CA GLY A 126 6.06 13.00 6.03
C GLY A 126 6.29 12.44 4.63
N CYS A 127 5.52 11.41 4.26
CA CYS A 127 5.50 10.88 2.90
C CYS A 127 5.00 11.88 1.85
N ASP A 128 4.31 12.93 2.27
CA ASP A 128 3.92 14.10 1.49
C ASP A 128 5.05 15.13 1.28
N GLY A 129 6.18 14.96 1.97
CA GLY A 129 7.33 15.87 1.93
C GLY A 129 7.23 17.08 2.86
N GLU A 130 6.25 17.11 3.77
CA GLU A 130 6.10 18.16 4.78
C GLU A 130 6.74 17.75 6.12
N SER A 131 7.21 18.73 6.90
CA SER A 131 7.83 18.46 8.21
C SER A 131 6.81 18.51 9.33
N TYR A 132 6.81 17.48 10.17
CA TYR A 132 5.92 17.29 11.32
C TYR A 132 6.72 17.23 12.63
N ALA A 133 6.08 17.57 13.75
CA ALA A 133 6.74 17.60 15.06
C ALA A 133 6.84 16.22 15.74
N ASP A 134 5.91 15.34 15.40
CA ASP A 134 5.76 13.95 15.84
C ASP A 134 4.96 13.16 14.78
N ASP A 135 4.84 11.84 15.00
CA ASP A 135 4.11 10.90 14.15
C ASP A 135 2.59 11.14 14.15
N CYS A 136 2.01 11.51 15.29
CA CYS A 136 0.58 11.77 15.38
C CYS A 136 0.19 12.99 14.55
N ASP A 137 0.96 14.07 14.59
CA ASP A 137 0.73 15.27 13.78
C ASP A 137 0.75 14.95 12.27
N ALA A 138 1.64 14.04 11.84
CA ALA A 138 1.68 13.55 10.46
C ALA A 138 0.45 12.70 10.13
N ALA A 139 0.11 11.73 10.99
CA ALA A 139 -1.06 10.88 10.83
C ALA A 139 -2.35 11.72 10.77
N LYS A 140 -2.44 12.77 11.59
CA LYS A 140 -3.56 13.74 11.61
C LYS A 140 -3.67 14.55 10.31
N ALA A 141 -2.55 14.79 9.64
CA ALA A 141 -2.52 15.36 8.30
C ALA A 141 -2.83 14.33 7.18
N GLY A 142 -2.98 13.04 7.54
CA GLY A 142 -3.32 11.99 6.61
C GLY A 142 -2.12 11.33 5.93
N THR A 143 -0.92 11.46 6.50
CA THR A 143 0.31 10.87 5.98
C THR A 143 1.05 10.10 7.05
N ASP A 144 1.77 9.06 6.63
CA ASP A 144 2.80 8.43 7.46
C ASP A 144 4.08 9.27 7.44
N VAL A 145 4.94 9.06 8.43
CA VAL A 145 6.26 9.65 8.54
C VAL A 145 7.30 8.84 7.78
N ASN A 146 8.46 9.45 7.57
CA ASN A 146 9.65 8.85 7.03
C ASN A 146 10.89 9.41 7.73
N PRO A 147 11.29 8.79 8.86
CA PRO A 147 12.39 9.29 9.70
C PRO A 147 13.75 9.20 9.00
N ASP A 148 13.88 8.34 7.98
CA ASP A 148 15.11 8.19 7.20
C ASP A 148 15.24 9.21 6.05
N SER A 149 14.20 10.01 5.83
CA SER A 149 14.16 11.05 4.79
C SER A 149 14.28 12.45 5.36
N PHE A 150 14.67 13.40 4.50
CA PHE A 150 14.67 14.82 4.84
C PHE A 150 13.69 15.56 3.92
N CYS A 151 12.92 16.48 4.50
CA CYS A 151 12.05 17.34 3.73
C CYS A 151 12.87 18.43 3.04
N THR A 152 12.64 18.64 1.74
CA THR A 152 13.25 19.75 1.00
C THR A 152 12.24 20.88 0.95
N ALA A 153 12.30 21.77 1.94
CA ALA A 153 11.44 22.97 2.03
C ALA A 153 11.57 23.90 0.81
#